data_AF-A0A6G8HXW5-F1
#
_entry.id   AF-A0A6G8HXW5-F1
#
_cell.length_a   1.000
_cell.length_b   1.000
_cell.length_c   1.000
_cell.angle_alpha   90.00
_cell.angle_beta   90.00
_cell.angle_gamma   90.00
#
_symmetry.space_group_name_H-M   'P 1'
#
loop_
_entity.id
_entity.type
_entity.pdbx_description
1 polymer ?
#
loop_
_entity_poly.entity_id
_entity_poly.type
_entity_poly.pdbx_seq_one_letter_code
_entity_poly.pdbx_strand_id
1 'polypeptide(L)'
;MSLLDIAKSIKKDGFDPRKDSVNGQPAIPAGTYPVVLRKATFNVSESGWESLGYQFEVRGGDYDGRSDFVTFGTLDTWKTRDGKTVDLGWSVEKTIKFFQKAIVLAGDQVMNSDFDDGKAMEEALQRKAVGSYFNLVIDEGVSKKGKEYRNYDLEEEQSQPMMSADEIDDDDLPF
;
A
#
# COMPACT_ATOMS: atom_id res chain seq x y z
N MET A 1 -6.79 -28.35 -11.00
CA MET A 1 -6.38 -29.26 -9.90
C MET A 1 -7.59 -29.66 -9.10
N SER A 2 -7.64 -30.88 -8.57
CA SER A 2 -8.70 -31.33 -7.66
C SER A 2 -8.38 -30.98 -6.20
N LEU A 3 -9.38 -30.98 -5.32
CA LEU A 3 -9.17 -30.80 -3.87
C LEU A 3 -8.21 -31.86 -3.28
N LEU A 4 -8.21 -33.08 -3.84
CA LEU A 4 -7.32 -34.16 -3.43
C LEU A 4 -5.86 -33.86 -3.79
N ASP A 5 -5.60 -33.18 -4.90
CA ASP A 5 -4.24 -32.81 -5.33
C ASP A 5 -3.64 -31.76 -4.39
N ILE A 6 -4.45 -30.78 -3.99
CA ILE A 6 -4.07 -29.74 -3.02
C ILE A 6 -3.77 -30.37 -1.66
N ALA A 7 -4.63 -31.26 -1.17
CA ALA A 7 -4.42 -31.96 0.11
C ALA A 7 -3.13 -32.80 0.12
N LYS A 8 -2.78 -33.42 -1.01
CA LYS A 8 -1.52 -34.15 -1.17
C LYS A 8 -0.31 -33.22 -1.14
N SER A 9 -0.40 -32.03 -1.76
CA SER A 9 0.66 -31.02 -1.70
C SER A 9 0.88 -30.55 -0.27
N ILE A 10 -0.18 -30.10 0.42
CA ILE A 10 -0.13 -29.64 1.82
C ILE A 10 0.54 -30.68 2.73
N LYS A 11 0.17 -31.96 2.55
CA LYS A 11 0.78 -33.07 3.30
C LYS A 11 2.26 -33.27 2.94
N LYS A 12 2.63 -33.15 1.66
CA LYS A 12 4.02 -33.26 1.19
C LYS A 12 4.89 -32.11 1.73
N ASP A 13 4.31 -30.93 1.83
CA ASP A 13 4.95 -29.71 2.33
C ASP A 13 5.07 -29.71 3.87
N GLY A 14 4.58 -30.77 4.54
CA GLY A 14 4.86 -31.05 5.94
C GLY A 14 3.94 -30.36 6.93
N PHE A 15 2.81 -29.80 6.48
CA PHE A 15 1.86 -29.09 7.33
C PHE A 15 1.35 -29.96 8.49
N ASP A 16 1.65 -29.56 9.72
CA ASP A 16 1.09 -30.11 10.95
C ASP A 16 -0.19 -29.34 11.34
N PRO A 17 -1.39 -29.92 11.18
CA PRO A 17 -2.65 -29.24 11.44
C PRO A 17 -2.85 -28.84 12.91
N ARG A 18 -1.98 -29.28 13.83
CA ARG A 18 -2.04 -28.91 15.25
C ARG A 18 -1.12 -27.75 15.62
N LYS A 19 -0.17 -27.41 14.77
CA LYS A 19 0.89 -26.45 15.09
C LYS A 19 1.02 -25.35 14.05
N ASP A 20 0.80 -25.70 12.79
CA ASP A 20 1.06 -24.80 11.68
C ASP A 20 -0.15 -23.92 11.42
N SER A 21 0.13 -22.64 11.15
CA SER A 21 -0.89 -21.64 10.86
C SER A 21 -1.57 -21.95 9.54
N VAL A 22 -2.91 -21.90 9.53
CA VAL A 22 -3.70 -21.92 8.29
C VAL A 22 -3.61 -20.61 7.52
N ASN A 23 -3.19 -19.54 8.17
CA ASN A 23 -2.94 -18.25 7.55
C ASN A 23 -1.50 -18.26 7.04
N GLY A 24 -1.33 -18.30 5.72
CA GLY A 24 -0.02 -18.61 5.15
C GLY A 24 0.09 -18.40 3.66
N GLN A 25 -0.53 -17.33 3.13
CA GLN A 25 -0.02 -16.84 1.87
C GLN A 25 1.14 -15.89 2.19
N PRO A 26 2.41 -16.31 1.99
CA PRO A 26 3.57 -15.49 2.33
C PRO A 26 3.51 -14.17 1.56
N ALA A 27 4.09 -13.10 2.08
CA ALA A 27 4.20 -11.84 1.35
C ALA A 27 4.72 -12.10 -0.08
N ILE A 28 4.25 -11.33 -1.05
CA ILE A 28 4.79 -11.41 -2.41
C ILE A 28 6.29 -11.04 -2.31
N PRO A 29 7.22 -11.79 -2.92
CA PRO A 29 8.65 -11.48 -2.80
C PRO A 29 9.00 -10.06 -3.27
N ALA A 30 10.22 -9.60 -2.95
CA ALA A 30 10.76 -8.40 -3.57
C ALA A 30 10.81 -8.52 -5.10
N GLY A 31 10.53 -7.41 -5.79
CA GLY A 31 10.41 -7.35 -7.24
C GLY A 31 9.46 -6.24 -7.70
N THR A 32 9.27 -6.15 -9.02
CA THR A 32 8.35 -5.21 -9.64
C THR A 32 7.14 -5.96 -10.17
N TYR A 33 5.95 -5.52 -9.78
CA TYR A 33 4.71 -6.19 -10.11
C TYR A 33 3.72 -5.22 -10.77
N PRO A 34 3.18 -5.54 -11.95
CA PRO A 34 1.99 -4.85 -12.45
C PRO A 34 0.84 -5.12 -11.49
N VAL A 35 0.22 -4.06 -10.99
CA VAL A 35 -0.87 -4.13 -10.01
C VAL A 35 -2.00 -3.19 -10.40
N VAL A 36 -3.18 -3.45 -9.85
CA VAL A 36 -4.27 -2.46 -9.77
C VAL A 36 -4.47 -2.05 -8.32
N LEU A 37 -4.64 -0.75 -8.05
CA LEU A 37 -5.06 -0.29 -6.73
C LEU A 37 -6.55 -0.60 -6.54
N ARG A 38 -6.88 -1.55 -5.67
CA ARG A 38 -8.27 -1.99 -5.43
C ARG A 38 -8.99 -1.17 -4.38
N LYS A 39 -8.26 -0.66 -3.39
CA LYS A 39 -8.82 0.02 -2.25
C LYS A 39 -7.76 0.90 -1.58
N ALA A 40 -8.16 2.08 -1.16
CA ALA A 40 -7.44 2.88 -0.18
C ALA A 40 -8.25 2.95 1.13
N THR A 41 -7.61 3.03 2.28
CA THR A 41 -8.32 3.13 3.56
C THR A 41 -7.56 3.96 4.56
N PHE A 42 -8.22 4.94 5.17
CA PHE A 42 -7.71 5.60 6.36
C PHE A 42 -8.10 4.78 7.59
N ASN A 43 -7.11 4.42 8.40
CA ASN A 43 -7.30 3.60 9.58
C ASN A 43 -6.85 4.35 10.82
N VAL A 44 -7.71 4.37 11.84
CA VAL A 44 -7.38 4.82 13.19
C VAL A 44 -7.52 3.65 14.13
N SER A 45 -6.42 3.23 14.74
CA SER A 45 -6.43 2.13 15.71
C SER A 45 -7.01 2.57 17.06
N GLU A 46 -7.35 1.63 17.93
CA GLU A 46 -7.76 1.93 19.33
C GLU A 46 -6.70 2.73 20.11
N SER A 47 -5.42 2.61 19.72
CA SER A 47 -4.33 3.37 20.34
C SER A 47 -4.24 4.82 19.85
N GLY A 48 -5.05 5.21 18.86
CA GLY A 48 -4.95 6.49 18.17
C GLY A 48 -3.90 6.52 17.06
N TRP A 49 -3.22 5.41 16.77
CA TRP A 49 -2.32 5.35 15.62
C TRP A 49 -3.11 5.49 14.32
N GLU A 50 -2.70 6.43 13.48
CA GLU A 50 -3.32 6.71 12.19
C GLU A 50 -2.45 6.24 11.04
N SER A 51 -3.09 5.69 10.00
CA SER A 51 -2.38 5.22 8.82
C SER A 51 -3.25 5.18 7.57
N LEU A 52 -2.60 5.36 6.43
CA LEU A 52 -3.17 5.22 5.10
C LEU A 52 -2.76 3.85 4.53
N GLY A 53 -3.76 3.02 4.23
CA GLY A 53 -3.62 1.67 3.69
C GLY A 53 -3.97 1.62 2.21
N TYR A 54 -3.25 0.80 1.47
CA TYR A 54 -3.41 0.55 0.04
C TYR A 54 -3.52 -0.96 -0.18
N GLN A 55 -4.55 -1.40 -0.88
CA GLN A 55 -4.68 -2.78 -1.32
C GLN A 55 -4.36 -2.86 -2.81
N PHE A 56 -3.19 -3.37 -3.14
CA PHE A 56 -2.80 -3.66 -4.52
C PHE A 56 -3.12 -5.10 -4.87
N GLU A 57 -3.62 -5.36 -6.07
CA GLU A 57 -3.80 -6.72 -6.60
C GLU A 57 -2.92 -6.90 -7.84
N VAL A 58 -2.05 -7.91 -7.82
CA VAL A 58 -1.14 -8.24 -8.93
C VAL A 58 -1.93 -8.67 -10.16
N ARG A 59 -1.45 -8.24 -11.33
CA ARG A 59 -2.04 -8.46 -12.65
C ARG A 59 -1.05 -9.14 -13.58
N GLY A 60 -1.16 -10.45 -13.70
CA GLY A 60 -0.29 -11.30 -14.51
C GLY A 60 0.91 -11.87 -13.76
N GLY A 61 1.67 -12.72 -14.45
CA GLY A 61 2.81 -13.45 -13.88
C GLY A 61 2.39 -14.52 -12.85
N ASP A 62 3.37 -15.00 -12.09
CA ASP A 62 3.20 -16.12 -11.14
C ASP A 62 2.36 -15.76 -9.90
N TYR A 63 2.15 -14.46 -9.65
CA TYR A 63 1.44 -13.94 -8.49
C TYR A 63 0.10 -13.27 -8.87
N ASP A 64 -0.40 -13.47 -10.10
CA ASP A 64 -1.67 -12.90 -10.57
C ASP A 64 -2.83 -13.13 -9.59
N GLY A 65 -3.62 -12.07 -9.36
CA GLY A 65 -4.75 -12.08 -8.43
C GLY A 65 -4.38 -12.04 -6.94
N ARG A 66 -3.10 -12.09 -6.57
CA ARG A 66 -2.69 -11.92 -5.17
C ARG A 66 -2.77 -10.46 -4.76
N SER A 67 -3.22 -10.22 -3.53
CA SER A 67 -3.18 -8.88 -2.92
C SER A 67 -1.91 -8.68 -2.07
N ASP A 68 -1.32 -7.49 -2.17
CA ASP A 68 -0.39 -6.93 -1.19
C ASP A 68 -1.06 -5.75 -0.47
N PHE A 69 -0.81 -5.62 0.82
CA PHE A 69 -1.39 -4.58 1.67
C PHE A 69 -0.26 -3.69 2.18
N VAL A 70 -0.23 -2.46 1.66
CA VAL A 70 0.81 -1.47 1.97
C VAL A 70 0.20 -0.44 2.91
N THR A 71 0.88 -0.13 4.01
CA THR A 71 0.37 0.83 5.00
C THR A 71 1.46 1.80 5.42
N PHE A 72 1.11 3.09 5.48
CA PHE A 72 2.00 4.16 5.92
C PHE A 72 1.34 5.01 7.01
N GLY A 73 2.10 5.39 8.04
CA GLY A 73 1.58 6.23 9.13
C GLY A 73 1.40 7.69 8.71
N THR A 74 0.39 8.36 9.25
CA THR A 74 0.08 9.77 8.94
C THR A 74 0.43 10.73 10.08
N LEU A 75 0.79 10.23 11.26
CA LEU A 75 1.16 11.04 12.41
C LEU A 75 2.62 11.50 12.35
N ASP A 76 2.85 12.81 12.50
CA ASP A 76 4.17 13.43 12.55
C ASP A 76 4.91 13.19 13.89
N THR A 77 4.15 12.83 14.93
CA THR A 77 4.67 12.52 16.25
C THR A 77 3.89 11.36 16.87
N TRP A 78 4.56 10.55 17.69
CA TRP A 78 3.93 9.44 18.38
C TRP A 78 4.39 9.33 19.82
N LYS A 79 3.43 9.22 20.75
CA LYS A 79 3.72 8.92 22.14
C LYS A 79 3.71 7.41 22.35
N THR A 80 4.89 6.84 22.58
CA THR A 80 5.05 5.42 22.85
C THR A 80 4.41 5.03 24.18
N ARG A 81 4.21 3.73 24.39
CA ARG A 81 3.57 3.18 25.60
C ARG A 81 4.35 3.51 26.89
N ASP A 82 5.67 3.66 26.80
CA ASP A 82 6.57 4.09 27.86
C ASP A 82 6.59 5.61 28.08
N GLY A 83 5.75 6.37 27.35
CA GLY A 83 5.54 7.79 27.54
C GLY A 83 6.49 8.71 26.77
N LYS A 84 7.39 8.14 25.96
CA LYS A 84 8.32 8.90 25.13
C LYS A 84 7.63 9.40 23.86
N THR A 85 7.81 10.69 23.53
CA THR A 85 7.42 11.22 22.23
C THR A 85 8.52 10.97 21.20
N VAL A 86 8.14 10.42 20.06
CA VAL A 86 9.00 10.14 18.91
C VAL A 86 8.55 11.03 17.76
N ASP A 87 9.51 11.72 17.14
CA ASP A 87 9.30 12.46 15.89
C ASP A 87 9.33 11.48 14.71
N LEU A 88 8.29 11.56 13.88
CA LEU A 88 8.02 10.71 12.72
C LEU A 88 7.95 11.52 11.42
N GLY A 89 8.42 12.77 11.40
CA GLY A 89 8.36 13.63 10.21
C GLY A 89 8.94 12.97 8.95
N TRP A 90 10.05 12.24 9.07
CA TRP A 90 10.65 11.48 7.96
C TRP A 90 9.73 10.35 7.43
N SER A 91 8.91 9.77 8.31
CA SER A 91 7.95 8.72 7.95
C SER A 91 6.73 9.32 7.26
N VAL A 92 6.23 10.46 7.76
CA VAL A 92 5.12 11.18 7.14
C VAL A 92 5.52 11.73 5.77
N GLU A 93 6.75 12.20 5.62
CA GLU A 93 7.30 12.62 4.31
C GLU A 93 7.22 11.47 3.29
N LYS A 94 7.54 10.24 3.71
CA LYS A 94 7.40 9.05 2.86
C LYS A 94 5.93 8.78 2.50
N THR A 95 5.02 8.92 3.46
CA THR A 95 3.57 8.78 3.24
C THR A 95 3.07 9.76 2.19
N ILE A 96 3.41 11.04 2.33
CA ILE A 96 3.02 12.11 1.40
C ILE A 96 3.59 11.84 0.01
N LYS A 97 4.87 11.49 -0.11
CA LYS A 97 5.50 11.14 -1.40
C LYS A 97 4.79 9.98 -2.10
N PHE A 98 4.48 8.91 -1.37
CA PHE A 98 3.79 7.75 -1.93
C PHE A 98 2.36 8.10 -2.37
N PHE A 99 1.64 8.88 -1.56
CA PHE A 99 0.32 9.40 -1.90
C PHE A 99 0.36 10.23 -3.19
N GLN A 100 1.27 11.20 -3.29
CA GLN A 100 1.42 12.03 -4.49
C GLN A 100 1.71 11.18 -5.73
N LYS A 101 2.62 10.21 -5.63
CA LYS A 101 2.89 9.27 -6.73
C LYS A 101 1.63 8.51 -7.15
N ALA A 102 0.85 7.99 -6.20
CA ALA A 102 -0.36 7.22 -6.50
C ALA A 102 -1.40 8.06 -7.28
N ILE A 103 -1.58 9.34 -6.93
CA ILE A 103 -2.50 10.25 -7.62
C ILE A 103 -1.96 10.62 -9.02
N VAL A 104 -0.71 11.07 -9.09
CA VAL A 104 -0.12 11.55 -10.36
C VAL A 104 0.03 10.42 -11.38
N LEU A 105 0.47 9.24 -10.95
CA LEU A 105 0.59 8.08 -11.84
C LEU A 105 -0.77 7.46 -12.20
N ALA A 106 -1.86 7.85 -11.53
CA ALA A 106 -3.22 7.56 -11.96
C ALA A 106 -3.74 8.53 -13.04
N GLY A 107 -2.94 9.54 -13.42
CA GLY A 107 -3.31 10.55 -14.41
C GLY A 107 -4.05 11.76 -13.84
N ASP A 108 -4.10 11.91 -12.53
CA ASP A 108 -4.77 13.02 -11.83
C ASP A 108 -3.75 13.97 -11.17
N GLN A 109 -4.22 15.01 -10.50
CA GLN A 109 -3.42 15.99 -9.79
C GLN A 109 -3.75 16.02 -8.31
N VAL A 110 -2.73 16.34 -7.52
CA VAL A 110 -2.86 16.51 -6.08
C VAL A 110 -3.30 17.94 -5.79
N MET A 111 -4.32 18.09 -4.96
CA MET A 111 -4.85 19.39 -4.55
C MET A 111 -4.47 19.71 -3.11
N ASN A 112 -4.53 20.98 -2.74
CA ASN A 112 -4.27 21.40 -1.36
C ASN A 112 -5.24 20.74 -0.37
N SER A 113 -6.52 20.65 -0.73
CA SER A 113 -7.57 20.02 0.08
C SER A 113 -7.31 18.55 0.38
N ASP A 114 -6.53 17.85 -0.45
CA ASP A 114 -6.21 16.44 -0.25
C ASP A 114 -5.34 16.20 1.02
N PHE A 115 -4.74 17.26 1.58
CA PHE A 115 -3.84 17.20 2.73
C PHE A 115 -4.43 17.73 4.05
N ASP A 116 -5.74 18.01 4.08
CA ASP A 116 -6.40 18.52 5.30
C ASP A 116 -6.27 17.54 6.48
N ASP A 117 -6.47 16.24 6.23
CA ASP A 117 -6.23 15.16 7.18
C ASP A 117 -6.07 13.80 6.47
N GLY A 118 -5.86 12.73 7.24
CA GLY A 118 -5.73 11.39 6.68
C GLY A 118 -7.02 10.86 6.01
N LYS A 119 -8.20 11.40 6.36
CA LYS A 119 -9.46 11.04 5.73
C LYS A 119 -9.59 11.70 4.35
N ALA A 120 -9.19 12.97 4.22
CA ALA A 120 -9.11 13.67 2.93
C ALA A 120 -8.17 12.93 1.96
N MET A 121 -7.01 12.47 2.44
CA MET A 121 -6.08 11.64 1.64
C MET A 121 -6.73 10.32 1.16
N GLU A 122 -7.49 9.63 2.02
CA GLU A 122 -8.23 8.43 1.60
C GLU A 122 -9.27 8.75 0.52
N GLU A 123 -10.08 9.80 0.71
CA GLU A 123 -11.12 10.20 -0.22
C GLU A 123 -10.55 10.62 -1.59
N ALA A 124 -9.41 11.32 -1.57
CA ALA A 124 -8.65 11.64 -2.77
C ALA A 124 -8.19 10.37 -3.51
N LEU A 125 -7.59 9.40 -2.82
CA LEU A 125 -7.19 8.13 -3.44
C LEU A 125 -8.38 7.35 -4.01
N GLN A 126 -9.50 7.30 -3.29
CA GLN A 126 -10.71 6.61 -3.73
C GLN A 126 -11.28 7.23 -5.02
N ARG A 127 -11.26 8.56 -5.12
CA ARG A 127 -11.77 9.30 -6.28
C ARG A 127 -10.81 9.26 -7.47
N LYS A 128 -9.50 9.40 -7.22
CA LYS A 128 -8.51 9.70 -8.26
C LYS A 128 -7.63 8.50 -8.68
N ALA A 129 -7.42 7.51 -7.80
CA ALA A 129 -6.40 6.48 -8.01
C ALA A 129 -6.90 5.02 -7.88
N VAL A 130 -7.99 4.77 -7.14
CA VAL A 130 -8.57 3.42 -7.06
C VAL A 130 -9.11 3.00 -8.43
N GLY A 131 -8.69 1.82 -8.88
CA GLY A 131 -8.96 1.30 -10.23
C GLY A 131 -7.82 1.49 -11.22
N SER A 132 -6.84 2.35 -10.90
CA SER A 132 -5.68 2.63 -11.75
C SER A 132 -4.58 1.55 -11.58
N TYR A 133 -3.71 1.45 -12.60
CA TYR A 133 -2.71 0.38 -12.72
C TYR A 133 -1.28 0.90 -12.49
N PHE A 134 -0.51 0.25 -11.64
CA PHE A 134 0.84 0.71 -11.31
C PHE A 134 1.84 -0.43 -11.49
N ASN A 135 3.11 -0.09 -11.61
CA ASN A 135 4.18 -1.00 -11.26
C ASN A 135 4.51 -0.80 -9.77
N LEU A 136 4.09 -1.75 -8.94
CA LEU A 136 4.46 -1.77 -7.52
C LEU A 136 5.86 -2.36 -7.39
N VAL A 137 6.80 -1.52 -6.97
CA VAL A 137 8.17 -1.92 -6.69
C VAL A 137 8.28 -2.27 -5.21
N ILE A 138 8.78 -3.46 -4.94
CA ILE A 138 8.93 -4.02 -3.60
C ILE A 138 10.41 -4.31 -3.36
N ASP A 139 11.00 -3.63 -2.38
CA ASP A 139 12.39 -3.83 -2.00
C ASP A 139 12.48 -4.43 -0.60
N GLU A 140 13.26 -5.49 -0.46
CA GLU A 140 13.56 -6.10 0.84
C GLU A 140 15.06 -6.11 1.10
N GLY A 141 15.44 -6.02 2.37
CA GLY A 141 16.83 -6.15 2.76
C GLY A 141 17.04 -6.10 4.25
N VAL A 142 18.31 -6.07 4.64
CA VAL A 142 18.72 -6.01 6.05
C VAL A 142 19.50 -4.72 6.27
N SER A 143 19.06 -3.91 7.23
CA SER A 143 19.77 -2.69 7.62
C SER A 143 21.14 -3.01 8.23
N LYS A 144 22.04 -2.00 8.30
CA LYS A 144 23.35 -2.13 8.97
C LYS A 144 23.26 -2.65 10.42
N LYS A 145 22.09 -2.52 11.07
CA LYS A 145 21.82 -2.97 12.45
C LYS A 145 21.17 -4.36 12.51
N GLY A 146 21.11 -5.10 11.40
CA GLY A 146 20.54 -6.46 11.35
C GLY A 146 19.01 -6.51 11.30
N LYS A 147 18.32 -5.36 11.23
CA LYS A 147 16.86 -5.32 11.12
C LYS A 147 16.44 -5.47 9.66
N GLU A 148 15.60 -6.46 9.38
CA GLU A 148 14.92 -6.63 8.09
C GLU A 148 13.98 -5.45 7.80
N TYR A 149 13.93 -5.03 6.54
CA TYR A 149 13.03 -4.00 6.06
C TYR A 149 12.37 -4.42 4.75
N ARG A 150 11.19 -3.87 4.52
CA ARG A 150 10.44 -3.95 3.26
C ARG A 150 9.96 -2.56 2.90
N ASN A 151 10.30 -2.10 1.70
CA ASN A 151 9.96 -0.80 1.15
C ASN A 151 9.11 -0.97 -0.10
N TYR A 152 8.34 0.07 -0.38
CA TYR A 152 7.43 0.11 -1.51
C TYR A 152 7.63 1.43 -2.25
N ASP A 153 7.53 1.37 -3.56
CA ASP A 153 7.43 2.52 -4.46
C ASP A 153 6.47 2.21 -5.61
N LEU A 154 6.05 3.26 -6.33
CA LEU A 154 5.21 3.14 -7.52
C LEU A 154 5.94 3.69 -8.74
N GLU A 155 5.89 2.94 -9.83
CA GLU A 155 6.32 3.36 -11.16
C GLU A 155 5.11 3.39 -12.11
N GLU A 156 5.25 4.19 -13.17
CA GLU A 156 4.22 4.30 -14.20
C GLU A 156 4.01 2.96 -14.91
N GLU A 157 2.74 2.56 -15.09
CA GLU A 157 2.39 1.42 -15.92
C GLU A 157 2.11 1.92 -17.34
N GLN A 158 2.88 1.46 -18.31
CA GLN A 158 2.89 1.98 -19.69
C GLN A 158 1.56 1.80 -20.45
N SER A 159 0.61 1.06 -19.88
CA SER A 159 -0.66 0.68 -20.49
C SER A 159 -1.90 1.34 -19.86
N GLN A 160 -1.72 2.37 -19.03
CA GLN A 160 -2.82 3.07 -18.35
C GLN A 160 -3.72 3.87 -19.34
N PRO A 161 -5.05 3.70 -19.31
CA PRO A 161 -5.96 4.64 -19.96
C PRO A 161 -5.94 5.98 -19.17
N MET A 162 -5.58 7.08 -19.82
CA MET A 162 -5.63 8.41 -19.19
C MET A 162 -7.06 8.70 -18.71
N MET A 163 -7.24 8.90 -17.41
CA MET A 163 -8.45 9.55 -16.87
C MET A 163 -8.37 11.04 -17.25
N SER A 164 -9.47 11.59 -17.77
CA SER A 164 -9.56 13.02 -18.07
C SER A 164 -9.72 13.79 -16.77
N ALA A 165 -8.91 14.82 -16.55
CA ALA A 165 -9.06 15.72 -15.41
C ALA A 165 -10.43 16.42 -15.46
N ASP A 166 -11.21 16.32 -14.38
CA ASP A 166 -12.44 17.09 -14.19
C ASP A 166 -12.14 18.58 -13.95
N GLU A 167 -13.15 19.44 -14.22
CA GLU A 167 -13.07 20.89 -14.05
C GLU A 167 -12.74 21.27 -12.59
N ILE A 168 -11.66 22.05 -12.43
CA ILE A 168 -11.13 22.53 -11.14
C ILE A 168 -11.96 23.74 -10.68
N ASP A 169 -12.37 23.74 -9.40
CA ASP A 169 -12.92 24.94 -8.74
C ASP A 169 -11.77 25.91 -8.41
N ASP A 170 -11.92 27.20 -8.69
CA ASP A 170 -10.85 28.20 -8.63
C ASP A 170 -10.21 28.34 -7.23
N ASP A 171 -10.88 27.84 -6.18
CA ASP A 171 -10.41 27.86 -4.79
C ASP A 171 -9.51 26.65 -4.41
N ASP A 172 -9.41 25.58 -5.23
CA ASP A 172 -8.60 24.38 -4.93
C ASP A 172 -7.48 24.18 -5.96
N LEU A 173 -6.42 24.99 -5.80
CA LEU A 173 -5.26 24.98 -6.68
C LEU A 173 -4.43 23.68 -6.55
N PRO A 174 -3.80 23.22 -7.64
CA PRO A 174 -2.85 22.12 -7.59
C PRO A 174 -1.68 22.45 -6.64
N PHE A 175 -1.25 21.43 -5.88
CA PHE A 175 -0.21 21.49 -4.86
C PHE A 175 1.19 21.71 -5.45
#